data_AF-A0A422Z9R3-F1
#
_entry.id   AF-A0A422Z9R3-F1
#
_cell.length_a   1.000
_cell.length_b   1.000
_cell.length_c   1.000
_cell.angle_alpha   90.00
_cell.angle_beta   90.00
_cell.angle_gamma   90.00
#
_symmetry.space_group_name_H-M   'P 1'
#
loop_
_entity.id
_entity.type
_entity.pdbx_description
1 polymer ?
#
loop_
_entity_poly.entity_id
_entity_poly.type
_entity_poly.pdbx_seq_one_letter_code
_entity_poly.pdbx_strand_id
1 'polypeptide(L)' 'MLTKQPSLASLLVKQSPSPHFGHGWIMGKDGKRWHPCRSQDALLAELRTTKQRKSWLLKALRRLFH' A
#
# COMPACT_ATOMS: atom_id res chain seq x y z
N MET A 1 14.38 7.23 -48.72
CA MET A 1 13.60 6.14 -48.09
C MET A 1 13.32 6.54 -46.65
N LEU A 2 12.06 6.83 -46.29
CA LEU A 2 11.69 7.01 -44.88
C LEU A 2 11.71 5.64 -44.19
N THR A 3 12.61 5.46 -43.23
CA THR A 3 12.63 4.29 -42.33
C THR A 3 11.39 4.34 -41.43
N LYS A 4 10.27 3.81 -41.92
CA LYS A 4 9.03 3.59 -41.16
C LYS A 4 9.19 2.44 -40.15
N GLN A 5 10.23 2.46 -39.32
CA GLN A 5 10.23 1.57 -38.17
C GLN A 5 9.28 2.16 -37.13
N PRO A 6 8.29 1.39 -36.65
CA PRO A 6 7.38 1.89 -35.63
C PRO A 6 8.21 2.24 -34.39
N SER A 7 8.12 3.49 -33.95
CA SER A 7 8.74 3.94 -32.70
C SER A 7 8.24 3.05 -31.55
N LEU A 8 9.16 2.57 -30.71
CA LEU A 8 8.82 1.86 -29.47
C LEU A 8 7.84 2.67 -28.60
N ALA A 9 7.89 4.00 -28.68
CA ALA A 9 6.95 4.87 -27.98
C ALA A 9 5.48 4.68 -28.42
N SER A 10 5.25 4.23 -29.65
CA SER A 10 3.90 3.87 -30.13
C SER A 10 3.38 2.57 -29.50
N LEU A 11 4.27 1.73 -28.94
CA LEU A 11 3.92 0.55 -28.16
C LEU A 11 3.73 0.86 -26.67
N LEU A 12 4.22 2.02 -26.19
CA LEU A 12 4.02 2.50 -24.81
C LEU A 12 2.60 3.07 -24.57
N VAL A 13 1.67 2.92 -25.53
CA VAL A 13 0.41 3.65 -25.61
C VAL A 13 -0.54 3.46 -24.41
N LYS A 14 -0.44 2.45 -23.55
CA LYS A 14 -1.50 2.20 -22.55
C LYS A 14 -1.04 1.52 -21.24
N GLN A 15 -0.03 2.06 -20.55
CA GLN A 15 0.40 1.51 -19.26
C GLN A 15 0.30 2.42 -18.03
N SER A 16 -0.42 3.54 -18.07
CA SER A 16 -0.89 4.13 -16.80
C SER A 16 -2.41 4.18 -16.73
N PRO A 17 -3.10 3.03 -16.56
CA PRO A 17 -4.51 3.01 -16.18
C PRO A 17 -4.74 3.42 -14.72
N SER A 18 -3.71 3.70 -13.92
CA SER A 18 -3.89 4.27 -12.59
C SER A 18 -3.88 5.80 -12.64
N PRO A 19 -4.73 6.48 -11.84
CA PRO A 19 -4.62 7.91 -11.65
C PRO A 19 -3.21 8.21 -11.12
N HIS A 20 -2.47 9.07 -11.81
CA HIS A 20 -1.16 9.49 -11.34
C HIS A 20 -1.35 10.40 -10.13
N PHE A 21 -1.30 9.82 -8.92
CA PHE A 21 -1.26 10.59 -7.69
C PHE A 21 0.19 11.05 -7.49
N GLY A 22 0.60 12.09 -8.22
CA GLY A 22 1.97 12.61 -8.18
C GLY A 22 2.44 12.91 -6.74
N HIS A 23 3.76 12.98 -6.51
CA HIS A 23 4.38 13.20 -5.19
C HIS A 23 4.20 12.04 -4.19
N GLY A 24 4.29 10.78 -4.65
CA GLY A 24 4.36 9.62 -3.75
C GLY A 24 3.02 9.20 -3.11
N TRP A 25 1.90 9.67 -3.67
CA TRP A 25 0.58 9.24 -3.24
C TRP A 25 0.20 7.91 -3.91
N ILE A 26 -0.51 7.07 -3.17
CA ILE A 26 -0.94 5.73 -3.57
C ILE A 26 -2.47 5.64 -3.40
N MET A 27 -3.17 4.99 -4.33
CA MET A 27 -4.58 4.67 -4.14
C MET A 27 -4.73 3.50 -3.16
N GLY A 28 -5.43 3.72 -2.07
CA GLY A 28 -5.90 2.66 -1.19
C GLY A 28 -7.08 1.90 -1.80
N LYS A 29 -7.38 0.73 -1.22
CA LYS A 29 -8.45 -0.18 -1.67
C LYS A 29 -9.85 0.46 -1.71
N ASP A 30 -10.07 1.49 -0.88
CA ASP A 30 -11.36 2.20 -0.79
C ASP A 30 -11.42 3.44 -1.72
N GLY A 31 -10.47 3.60 -2.65
CA GLY A 31 -10.32 4.81 -3.45
C GLY A 31 -9.75 6.01 -2.67
N LYS A 32 -9.46 5.85 -1.38
CA LYS A 32 -8.80 6.86 -0.54
C LYS A 32 -7.33 6.98 -0.91
N ARG A 33 -6.79 8.21 -0.87
CA ARG A 33 -5.35 8.45 -1.11
C ARG A 33 -4.55 8.13 0.16
N TRP A 34 -3.41 7.50 -0.01
CA TRP A 34 -2.47 7.15 1.04
C TRP A 34 -1.09 7.71 0.71
N HIS A 35 -0.37 8.23 1.70
CA HIS A 35 1.00 8.70 1.51
C HIS A 35 1.85 8.28 2.72
N PRO A 36 3.00 7.58 2.54
CA PRO A 36 3.78 7.00 3.64
C PRO A 36 4.07 7.98 4.78
N CYS A 37 4.53 9.21 4.45
CA CYS A 37 4.86 10.21 5.45
C CYS A 37 3.65 10.91 6.08
N ARG A 38 2.50 10.99 5.40
CA ARG A 38 1.33 11.75 5.87
C ARG A 38 0.24 10.88 6.49
N SER A 39 0.26 9.58 6.20
CA SER A 39 -0.71 8.60 6.68
C SER A 39 -0.08 7.61 7.69
N GLN A 40 1.10 7.94 8.22
CA GLN A 40 1.85 7.09 9.16
C GLN A 40 1.07 6.85 10.46
N ASP A 41 0.43 7.89 11.02
CA ASP A 41 -0.30 7.77 12.29
C ASP A 41 -1.48 6.79 12.20
N ALA A 42 -2.20 6.82 11.07
CA ALA A 42 -3.29 5.88 10.82
C ALA A 42 -2.78 4.43 10.74
N LEU A 43 -1.64 4.21 10.09
CA LEU A 43 -0.98 2.91 10.02
C LEU A 43 -0.49 2.43 11.39
N LEU A 44 0.09 3.33 12.20
CA LEU A 44 0.51 3.02 13.57
C LEU A 44 -0.67 2.66 14.47
N ALA A 45 -1.82 3.35 14.33
CA ALA A 45 -3.03 3.03 15.06
C ALA A 45 -3.59 1.64 14.68
N GLU A 46 -3.57 1.29 13.39
CA GLU A 46 -3.98 -0.03 12.90
C GLU A 46 -3.05 -1.15 13.41
N LEU A 47 -1.73 -0.95 13.37
CA LEU A 47 -0.76 -1.89 13.92
C LEU A 47 -0.90 -2.05 15.45
N ARG A 48 -1.25 -0.98 16.17
CA ARG A 48 -1.44 -1.02 17.62
C ARG A 48 -2.71 -1.80 18.01
N THR A 49 -3.81 -1.61 17.29
CA THR A 49 -5.09 -2.29 17.57
C THR A 49 -5.04 -3.78 17.22
N THR A 50 -4.35 -4.17 16.15
CA THR A 50 -4.13 -5.58 15.80
C THR A 50 -3.26 -6.32 16.81
N LYS A 51 -2.24 -5.66 17.40
CA LYS A 51 -1.39 -6.23 18.47
C LYS A 51 -2.16 -6.54 19.76
N GLN A 52 -3.24 -5.79 20.04
CA GLN A 52 -4.03 -5.96 21.27
C GLN A 52 -4.90 -7.23 21.27
N ARG A 53 -5.28 -7.74 20.09
CA ARG A 53 -6.19 -8.90 19.99
C ARG A 53 -5.67 -10.19 20.62
N LYS A 54 -4.35 -10.31 20.86
CA LYS A 54 -3.74 -11.53 21.41
C LYS A 54 -3.13 -11.36 22.80
N SER A 55 -3.32 -10.20 23.45
CA SER A 55 -2.73 -9.94 24.77
C SER A 55 -3.30 -10.86 25.86
N TRP A 56 -4.60 -11.18 25.80
CA TRP A 56 -5.24 -12.12 26.71
C TRP A 56 -4.81 -13.58 26.46
N LEU A 57 -4.70 -13.99 25.18
CA LEU A 57 -4.22 -15.32 24.82
C LEU A 57 -2.79 -15.57 25.31
N LEU A 58 -1.90 -14.58 25.16
CA LEU A 58 -0.53 -14.63 25.70
C LEU A 58 -0.52 -14.71 27.23
N LYS A 59 -1.44 -14.02 27.92
CA LYS A 59 -1.59 -14.13 29.39
C LYS A 59 -2.10 -15.50 29.82
N ALA A 60 -3.02 -16.11 29.05
CA ALA A 60 -3.56 -17.43 29.33
C ALA A 60 -2.51 -18.53 29.13
N LEU A 61 -1.77 -18.50 28.02
CA LEU A 61 -0.67 -19.43 27.77
C LEU A 61 0.40 -19.34 28.87
N ARG A 62 0.74 -18.13 29.33
CA ARG A 62 1.72 -17.94 30.41
C ARG A 62 1.30 -18.54 31.76
N ARG A 63 0.00 -18.73 32.00
CA ARG A 63 -0.53 -19.38 33.22
C ARG A 63 -0.67 -20.90 33.09
N LEU A 64 -0.69 -21.42 31.86
CA LEU A 64 -0.77 -22.86 31.59
C LEU A 64 0.61 -23.53 31.64
N PHE A 65 1.67 -22.77 31.34
CA PHE A 65 3.05 -23.24 31.32
C PHE A 65 3.85 -22.82 32.56
N HIS A 66 3.19 -22.28 33.59
CA HIS A 66 3.80 -21.98 34.89
C HIS A 66 3.07 -22.73 35.99
#